data_AF-A0A2E7UUR5-F1
#
_entry.id   AF-A0A2E7UUR5-F1
#
_cell.length_a   1.000
_cell.length_b   1.000
_cell.length_c   1.000
_cell.angle_alpha   90.00
_cell.angle_beta   90.00
_cell.angle_gamma   90.00
#
_symmetry.space_group_name_H-M   'P 1'
#
loop_
_entity.id
_entity.type
_entity.pdbx_description
1 polymer ?
#
loop_
_entity_poly.entity_id
_entity_poly.type
_entity_poly.pdbx_seq_one_letter_code
_entity_poly.pdbx_strand_id
1 'polypeptide(L)'
;MSQERWDVKLQFLSGPLRFQDLPPARGPVIRLGANPGPGGVRLTGYRGIDDRQAVITVYDGAHVSIAPVGVNQVRVATHQNVEWAELLPIQKRADLAPGTVVHLGPPNRGCTFMYIEARRLGDWQQKQIVTLDEQAQLLDAGAGKIDTTAGRPWWFYPAMLTIALPTTVVVLAGALGGLQPDPDPLGPEAEGEISYERFTFTEMRSANLEGLNEQGLAQAFEAWVMVPNVQASGDESLLDPQTWDPTFYQWTTAAVAWHARAWRFWGRLESREKEYRTVVTMLQEAGLPEVFAGIPYQESGYTSDAQSVVCALGWWQFMPEVALRAGMKVSSCNMRGTKTKWTPKGKIPVKGVLRNAPYVKRSPNNVSCLITSCDIDQRTDLELATAGAIQLLSEAWNDGELRASGAAVQATILSHNAGYDDARYSSNPNERRPTNILPAYRRHLKRAGLKRDPHFYGKNLTCLGDEVHDIMQTNNRCEGVLANQTQHYAYSIVAQHILAACYYGKNYPREGVWKTYTEIVAGDGYCTTLQIPTAAEVQKNTGNRGGGR
;
A
#
# COMPACT_ATOMS: atom_id res chain seq x y z
N MET A 1 16.93 -0.73 -31.78
CA MET A 1 16.95 -0.92 -30.32
C MET A 1 18.38 -1.28 -29.93
N SER A 2 19.11 -0.35 -29.29
CA SER A 2 20.44 -0.65 -28.74
C SER A 2 20.28 -1.64 -27.60
N GLN A 3 21.13 -2.68 -27.53
CA GLN A 3 21.19 -3.52 -26.35
C GLN A 3 22.08 -2.82 -25.32
N GLU A 4 21.48 -2.36 -24.23
CA GLU A 4 22.22 -1.78 -23.11
C GLU A 4 23.11 -2.83 -22.44
N ARG A 5 24.36 -2.48 -22.16
CA ARG A 5 25.31 -3.35 -21.46
C ARG A 5 25.33 -3.05 -19.97
N TRP A 6 25.18 -4.12 -19.19
CA TRP A 6 25.14 -4.08 -17.72
C TRP A 6 26.21 -5.00 -17.14
N ASP A 7 26.85 -4.57 -16.05
CA ASP A 7 27.74 -5.38 -15.24
C ASP A 7 27.12 -5.57 -13.85
N VAL A 8 26.81 -6.81 -13.49
CA VAL A 8 26.20 -7.19 -12.20
C VAL A 8 27.26 -7.80 -11.29
N LYS A 9 27.41 -7.24 -10.10
CA LYS A 9 28.38 -7.70 -9.11
C LYS A 9 27.71 -8.60 -8.08
N LEU A 10 28.22 -9.82 -7.96
CA LEU A 10 27.76 -10.84 -7.02
C LEU A 10 28.89 -11.20 -6.06
N GLN A 11 28.60 -11.29 -4.77
CA GLN A 11 29.55 -11.74 -3.75
C GLN A 11 29.12 -13.12 -3.23
N PHE A 12 29.91 -14.15 -3.49
CA PHE A 12 29.62 -15.50 -3.01
C PHE A 12 29.94 -15.61 -1.51
N LEU A 13 28.96 -16.07 -0.72
CA LEU A 13 29.06 -16.14 0.74
C LEU A 13 29.52 -17.51 1.23
N SER A 14 29.41 -18.55 0.40
CA SER A 14 29.73 -19.93 0.75
C SER A 14 30.37 -20.68 -0.43
N GLY A 15 31.09 -21.77 -0.14
CA GLY A 15 31.66 -22.70 -1.13
C GLY A 15 32.85 -22.15 -1.96
N PRO A 16 33.20 -22.82 -3.07
CA PRO A 16 34.48 -22.63 -3.77
C PRO A 16 34.72 -21.24 -4.36
N LEU A 17 33.65 -20.51 -4.70
CA LEU A 17 33.74 -19.16 -5.27
C LEU A 17 33.77 -18.05 -4.23
N ARG A 18 33.63 -18.37 -2.93
CA ARG A 18 33.66 -17.38 -1.83
C ARG A 18 34.96 -16.56 -1.79
N PHE A 19 36.08 -17.18 -2.17
CA PHE A 19 37.41 -16.58 -2.12
C PHE A 19 37.93 -16.14 -3.49
N GLN A 20 37.07 -16.15 -4.52
CA GLN A 20 37.45 -15.77 -5.88
C GLN A 20 36.85 -14.40 -6.21
N ASP A 21 37.71 -13.47 -6.61
CA ASP A 21 37.25 -12.23 -7.24
C ASP A 21 36.79 -12.55 -8.66
N LEU A 22 35.48 -12.77 -8.79
CA LEU A 22 34.88 -13.03 -10.08
C LEU A 22 34.68 -11.72 -10.85
N PRO A 23 34.98 -11.70 -12.16
CA PRO A 23 34.63 -10.56 -12.98
C PRO A 23 33.10 -10.34 -12.96
N PRO A 24 32.62 -9.09 -13.06
CA PRO A 24 31.19 -8.80 -13.07
C PRO A 24 30.46 -9.60 -14.14
N ALA A 25 29.26 -10.07 -13.79
CA ALA A 25 28.42 -10.83 -14.68
C ALA A 25 27.77 -9.90 -15.72
N ARG A 26 27.89 -10.23 -17.01
CA ARG A 26 27.49 -9.34 -18.11
C ARG A 26 26.02 -9.54 -18.47
N GLY A 27 25.20 -8.50 -18.26
CA GLY A 27 23.78 -8.42 -18.59
C GLY A 27 23.50 -7.97 -20.03
N PRO A 28 22.22 -7.73 -20.39
CA PRO A 28 21.07 -7.56 -19.48
C PRO A 28 20.46 -8.87 -18.96
N VAL A 29 20.81 -10.02 -19.54
CA VAL A 29 20.31 -11.35 -19.12
C VAL A 29 21.49 -12.26 -18.77
N ILE A 30 21.63 -12.58 -17.50
CA ILE A 30 22.75 -13.37 -16.95
C ILE A 30 22.22 -14.74 -16.53
N ARG A 31 22.75 -15.80 -17.14
CA ARG A 31 22.42 -17.19 -16.76
C ARG A 31 23.41 -17.71 -15.73
N LEU A 32 22.90 -18.36 -14.68
CA LEU A 32 23.68 -18.98 -13.61
C LEU A 32 23.46 -20.50 -13.65
N GLY A 33 24.51 -21.30 -13.44
CA GLY A 33 24.39 -22.75 -13.34
C GLY A 33 25.72 -23.48 -13.46
N ALA A 34 25.69 -24.82 -13.41
CA ALA A 34 26.89 -25.64 -13.59
C ALA A 34 27.44 -25.57 -15.03
N ASN A 35 26.54 -25.32 -16.00
CA ASN A 35 26.85 -25.15 -17.42
C ASN A 35 25.84 -24.16 -18.08
N PRO A 36 25.93 -22.86 -17.76
CA PRO A 36 24.88 -21.88 -18.06
C PRO A 36 24.77 -21.50 -19.54
N GLY A 37 25.70 -21.98 -20.38
CA GLY A 37 25.86 -21.59 -21.78
C GLY A 37 26.72 -20.34 -21.97
N PRO A 38 26.90 -19.87 -23.22
CA PRO A 38 27.76 -18.74 -23.55
C PRO A 38 27.35 -17.46 -22.79
N GLY A 39 28.32 -16.79 -22.18
CA GLY A 39 28.12 -15.52 -21.46
C GLY A 39 27.52 -15.64 -20.05
N GLY A 40 27.16 -16.84 -19.58
CA GLY A 40 26.66 -17.07 -18.22
C GLY A 40 27.76 -17.23 -17.17
N VAL A 41 27.38 -17.11 -15.89
CA VAL A 41 28.29 -17.33 -14.75
C VAL A 41 28.28 -18.80 -14.37
N ARG A 42 29.41 -19.46 -14.57
CA ARG A 42 29.57 -20.88 -14.28
C ARG A 42 29.85 -21.11 -12.80
N LEU A 43 28.97 -21.84 -12.13
CA LEU A 43 29.03 -22.14 -10.69
C LEU A 43 29.79 -23.45 -10.41
N THR A 44 31.05 -23.50 -10.86
CA THR A 44 31.88 -24.71 -10.76
C THR A 44 32.18 -25.07 -9.30
N GLY A 45 32.03 -26.35 -8.95
CA GLY A 45 32.41 -26.89 -7.64
C GLY A 45 31.29 -26.90 -6.58
N TYR A 46 30.12 -26.33 -6.88
CA TYR A 46 28.92 -26.48 -6.04
C TYR A 46 28.17 -27.77 -6.39
N ARG A 47 27.76 -28.53 -5.37
CA ARG A 47 26.91 -29.72 -5.54
C ARG A 47 25.44 -29.31 -5.44
N GLY A 48 24.57 -29.85 -6.28
CA GLY A 48 23.13 -29.54 -6.26
C GLY A 48 22.72 -28.30 -7.07
N ILE A 49 23.56 -27.89 -8.03
CA ILE A 49 23.27 -26.84 -9.01
C ILE A 49 23.09 -27.50 -10.38
N ASP A 50 21.96 -27.23 -11.03
CA ASP A 50 21.66 -27.68 -12.38
C ASP A 50 22.44 -26.88 -13.44
N ASP A 51 22.51 -27.40 -14.67
CA ASP A 51 23.25 -26.79 -15.78
C ASP A 51 22.83 -25.33 -16.02
N ARG A 52 21.52 -25.07 -15.97
CA ARG A 52 20.93 -23.73 -15.99
C ARG A 52 20.02 -23.60 -14.79
N GLN A 53 20.53 -23.07 -13.69
CA GLN A 53 19.82 -22.98 -12.42
C GLN A 53 18.86 -21.80 -12.36
N ALA A 54 19.35 -20.61 -12.72
CA ALA A 54 18.63 -19.36 -12.55
C ALA A 54 19.05 -18.33 -13.60
N VAL A 55 18.24 -17.27 -13.76
CA VAL A 55 18.51 -16.13 -14.63
C VAL A 55 18.35 -14.85 -13.83
N ILE A 56 19.35 -13.97 -13.90
CA ILE A 56 19.24 -12.58 -13.45
C ILE A 56 18.94 -11.71 -14.68
N THR A 57 17.93 -10.86 -14.57
CA THR A 57 17.55 -9.91 -15.62
C THR A 57 17.60 -8.48 -15.07
N VAL A 58 18.21 -7.58 -15.83
CA VAL A 58 18.29 -6.15 -15.54
C VAL A 58 17.35 -5.40 -16.49
N TYR A 59 16.34 -4.72 -15.94
CA TYR A 59 15.39 -3.87 -16.65
C TYR A 59 15.71 -2.40 -16.35
N ASP A 60 15.98 -1.61 -17.40
CA ASP A 60 16.07 -0.14 -17.43
C ASP A 60 16.93 0.51 -16.32
N GLY A 61 17.83 -0.26 -15.71
CA GLY A 61 18.78 0.16 -14.69
C GLY A 61 18.29 0.30 -13.27
N ALA A 62 16.98 0.30 -13.03
CA ALA A 62 16.41 0.42 -11.68
C ALA A 62 15.90 -0.92 -11.12
N HIS A 63 15.62 -1.91 -11.98
CA HIS A 63 15.00 -3.16 -11.56
C HIS A 63 15.86 -4.37 -11.95
N VAL A 64 16.49 -5.00 -10.96
CA VAL A 64 17.20 -6.26 -11.13
C VAL A 64 16.38 -7.36 -10.50
N SER A 65 16.15 -8.45 -11.22
CA SER A 65 15.38 -9.58 -10.71
C SER A 65 16.11 -10.90 -10.97
N ILE A 66 15.80 -11.92 -10.17
CA ILE A 66 16.24 -13.30 -10.38
C ILE A 66 15.04 -14.23 -10.50
N ALA A 67 15.10 -15.17 -11.44
CA ALA A 67 14.09 -16.20 -11.63
C ALA A 67 14.72 -17.60 -11.74
N PRO A 68 14.04 -18.65 -11.26
CA PRO A 68 14.45 -20.03 -11.50
C PRO A 68 14.28 -20.38 -12.98
N VAL A 69 15.15 -21.25 -13.51
CA VAL A 69 14.93 -21.87 -14.82
C VAL A 69 14.11 -23.13 -14.62
N GLY A 70 12.87 -23.16 -15.11
CA GLY A 70 11.98 -24.29 -14.93
C GLY A 70 11.61 -24.50 -13.45
N VAL A 71 11.81 -25.71 -12.93
CA VAL A 71 11.46 -26.11 -11.54
C VAL A 71 12.65 -26.03 -10.58
N ASN A 72 13.72 -25.36 -10.99
CA ASN A 72 14.97 -25.32 -10.23
C ASN A 72 14.82 -24.50 -8.95
N GLN A 73 15.42 -24.98 -7.87
CA GLN A 73 15.24 -24.35 -6.56
C GLN A 73 16.09 -23.07 -6.45
N VAL A 74 15.41 -21.94 -6.26
CA VAL A 74 16.01 -20.63 -5.97
C VAL A 74 15.31 -20.06 -4.76
N ARG A 75 16.05 -19.61 -3.75
CA ARG A 75 15.51 -18.97 -2.54
C ARG A 75 16.13 -17.58 -2.41
N VAL A 76 15.34 -16.63 -1.94
CA VAL A 76 15.76 -15.22 -1.82
C VAL A 76 15.40 -14.72 -0.44
N ALA A 77 16.31 -13.97 0.17
CA ALA A 77 16.11 -13.35 1.48
C ALA A 77 16.78 -11.97 1.55
N THR A 78 16.29 -11.12 2.46
CA THR A 78 16.77 -9.74 2.60
C THR A 78 18.04 -9.60 3.45
N HIS A 79 18.54 -10.68 4.04
CA HIS A 79 19.77 -10.68 4.85
C HIS A 79 20.52 -12.03 4.81
N GLN A 80 21.76 -12.06 5.33
CA GLN A 80 22.67 -13.21 5.24
C GLN A 80 22.40 -14.33 6.26
N ASN A 81 21.86 -14.00 7.43
CA ASN A 81 21.66 -14.96 8.54
C ASN A 81 20.29 -15.65 8.44
N VAL A 82 20.11 -16.51 7.45
CA VAL A 82 18.82 -17.15 7.14
C VAL A 82 18.95 -18.67 7.15
N GLU A 83 17.99 -19.34 7.77
CA GLU A 83 17.86 -20.79 7.68
C GLU A 83 17.15 -21.18 6.37
N TRP A 84 17.93 -21.57 5.36
CA TRP A 84 17.41 -21.85 4.01
C TRP A 84 16.39 -22.99 3.94
N ALA A 85 16.32 -23.84 4.97
CA ALA A 85 15.33 -24.91 5.07
C ALA A 85 13.92 -24.39 5.36
N GLU A 86 13.81 -23.24 6.04
CA GLU A 86 12.53 -22.60 6.39
C GLU A 86 11.96 -21.78 5.22
N LEU A 87 12.78 -21.45 4.22
CA LEU A 87 12.36 -20.73 3.04
C LEU A 87 11.95 -21.67 1.91
N LEU A 88 10.75 -21.43 1.37
CA LEU A 88 10.28 -22.08 0.16
C LEU A 88 10.99 -21.49 -1.08
N PRO A 89 11.34 -22.31 -2.08
CA PRO A 89 11.83 -21.81 -3.35
C PRO A 89 10.84 -20.86 -4.03
N ILE A 90 11.33 -19.75 -4.57
CA ILE A 90 10.55 -18.83 -5.38
C ILE A 90 10.05 -19.58 -6.63
N GLN A 91 8.80 -19.32 -7.01
CA GLN A 91 8.15 -19.97 -8.17
C GLN A 91 8.17 -19.09 -9.42
N LYS A 92 8.49 -17.80 -9.26
CA LYS A 92 8.54 -16.77 -10.31
C LYS A 92 9.76 -15.88 -10.07
N ARG A 93 9.82 -14.72 -10.72
CA ARG A 93 10.86 -13.71 -10.47
C ARG A 93 10.77 -13.13 -9.06
N ALA A 94 11.92 -12.78 -8.49
CA ALA A 94 12.05 -12.01 -7.25
C ALA A 94 13.05 -10.88 -7.48
N ASP A 95 12.75 -9.69 -6.96
CA ASP A 95 13.62 -8.53 -7.13
C ASP A 95 14.86 -8.61 -6.22
N LEU A 96 15.96 -8.07 -6.73
CA LEU A 96 17.25 -8.02 -6.08
C LEU A 96 17.59 -6.57 -5.75
N ALA A 97 17.39 -6.18 -4.50
CA ALA A 97 17.95 -4.95 -3.94
C ALA A 97 19.37 -5.20 -3.42
N PRO A 98 20.29 -4.21 -3.45
CA PRO A 98 21.63 -4.34 -2.86
C PRO A 98 21.58 -4.93 -1.44
N GLY A 99 22.37 -5.98 -1.20
CA GLY A 99 22.38 -6.73 0.07
C GLY A 99 21.44 -7.94 0.11
N THR A 100 20.56 -8.11 -0.88
CA THR A 100 19.71 -9.30 -1.03
C THR A 100 20.56 -10.55 -1.21
N VAL A 101 20.21 -11.62 -0.51
CA VAL A 101 20.95 -12.89 -0.51
C VAL A 101 20.13 -13.96 -1.20
N VAL A 102 20.77 -14.69 -2.10
CA VAL A 102 20.17 -15.75 -2.89
C VAL A 102 20.85 -17.06 -2.59
N HIS A 103 20.05 -18.11 -2.39
CA HIS A 103 20.52 -19.49 -2.35
C HIS A 103 19.97 -20.28 -3.54
N LEU A 104 20.89 -20.90 -4.27
CA LEU A 104 20.63 -21.74 -5.42
C LEU A 104 20.81 -23.22 -5.04
N GLY A 105 19.84 -24.06 -5.38
CA GLY A 105 19.86 -25.50 -5.07
C GLY A 105 19.17 -25.86 -3.75
N PRO A 106 19.23 -27.14 -3.34
CA PRO A 106 18.68 -27.61 -2.06
C PRO A 106 19.32 -26.95 -0.82
N PRO A 107 18.60 -26.74 0.30
CA PRO A 107 19.12 -26.00 1.46
C PRO A 107 20.48 -26.49 2.03
N ASN A 108 20.72 -27.80 1.96
CA ASN A 108 21.94 -28.43 2.50
C ASN A 108 23.07 -28.54 1.46
N ARG A 109 22.83 -28.16 0.20
CA ARG A 109 23.76 -28.31 -0.93
C ARG A 109 23.46 -27.25 -1.99
N GLY A 110 24.42 -26.40 -2.30
CA GLY A 110 24.17 -25.40 -3.32
C GLY A 110 25.08 -24.21 -3.15
N CYS A 111 24.65 -23.08 -3.69
CA CYS A 111 25.44 -21.88 -3.82
C CYS A 111 24.71 -20.69 -3.21
N THR A 112 25.34 -19.99 -2.27
CA THR A 112 24.80 -18.76 -1.69
C THR A 112 25.63 -17.56 -2.13
N PHE A 113 24.98 -16.53 -2.65
CA PHE A 113 25.61 -15.25 -2.97
C PHE A 113 24.74 -14.07 -2.54
N MET A 114 25.36 -12.93 -2.36
CA MET A 114 24.72 -11.64 -2.15
C MET A 114 24.81 -10.82 -3.43
N TYR A 115 23.70 -10.19 -3.80
CA TYR A 115 23.67 -9.18 -4.85
C TYR A 115 24.21 -7.86 -4.29
N ILE A 116 25.19 -7.28 -4.99
CA ILE A 116 25.85 -6.04 -4.54
C ILE A 116 25.29 -4.84 -5.30
N GLU A 117 25.40 -4.85 -6.63
CA GLU A 117 24.98 -3.75 -7.49
C GLU A 117 24.88 -4.19 -8.96
N ALA A 118 24.20 -3.40 -9.77
CA ALA A 118 24.22 -3.47 -11.22
C ALA A 118 24.62 -2.10 -11.78
N ARG A 119 25.64 -2.07 -12.64
CA ARG A 119 26.18 -0.83 -13.22
C ARG A 119 25.96 -0.79 -14.72
N ARG A 120 25.40 0.32 -15.22
CA ARG A 120 25.27 0.59 -16.67
C ARG A 120 26.64 0.93 -17.24
N LEU A 121 27.00 0.32 -18.37
CA LEU A 121 28.25 0.61 -19.07
C LEU A 121 28.06 1.28 -20.44
N GLY A 122 26.84 1.36 -20.97
CA GLY A 122 26.51 2.06 -22.22
C GLY A 122 25.74 1.20 -23.22
N ASP A 123 25.49 1.76 -24.41
CA ASP A 123 24.69 1.15 -25.48
C ASP A 123 25.59 0.41 -26.49
N TRP A 124 25.25 -0.84 -26.81
CA TRP A 124 26.02 -1.63 -27.78
C TRP A 124 25.61 -1.27 -29.21
N GLN A 125 26.42 -0.47 -29.91
CA GLN A 125 26.38 -0.39 -31.37
C GLN A 125 27.74 -0.74 -31.98
N GLN A 126 27.74 -1.81 -32.78
CA GLN A 126 28.84 -2.29 -33.63
C GLN A 126 30.25 -2.22 -33.01
N LYS A 127 30.48 -3.06 -31.98
CA LYS A 127 31.79 -3.62 -31.58
C LYS A 127 32.96 -2.67 -31.21
N GLN A 128 32.78 -1.36 -30.97
CA GLN A 128 33.80 -0.54 -30.29
C GLN A 128 33.17 0.45 -29.29
N ILE A 129 33.90 0.74 -28.20
CA ILE A 129 33.49 1.66 -27.13
C ILE A 129 33.99 3.06 -27.51
N VAL A 130 33.10 4.06 -27.55
CA VAL A 130 33.46 5.46 -27.84
C VAL A 130 32.96 6.35 -26.69
N THR A 131 33.82 7.23 -26.16
CA THR A 131 33.51 8.19 -25.09
C THR A 131 33.08 9.54 -25.66
N LEU A 132 32.24 10.27 -24.90
CA LEU A 132 31.53 11.51 -25.25
C LEU A 132 32.39 12.69 -25.74
N ASP A 133 33.71 12.64 -25.63
CA ASP A 133 34.61 13.73 -26.06
C ASP A 133 34.93 13.71 -27.57
N GLU A 134 34.66 12.61 -28.28
CA GLU A 134 34.92 12.51 -29.73
C GLU A 134 33.75 12.95 -30.62
N GLN A 135 32.59 13.26 -30.02
CA GLN A 135 31.40 13.71 -30.75
C GLN A 135 31.54 15.13 -31.35
N ALA A 136 32.57 15.88 -30.97
CA ALA A 136 32.79 17.25 -31.44
C ALA A 136 33.59 17.37 -32.75
N GLN A 137 34.15 16.28 -33.30
CA GLN A 137 35.02 16.34 -34.50
C GLN A 137 34.46 15.66 -35.77
N LEU A 138 33.25 15.09 -35.75
CA LEU A 138 32.69 14.37 -36.90
C LEU A 138 31.62 15.15 -37.70
N LEU A 139 31.52 16.47 -37.51
CA LEU A 139 30.64 17.33 -38.31
C LEU A 139 31.25 17.75 -39.66
N ASP A 140 32.40 17.20 -40.07
CA ASP A 140 33.07 17.61 -41.30
C ASP A 140 33.63 16.42 -42.10
N ALA A 141 32.75 15.64 -42.74
CA ALA A 141 33.06 14.93 -44.00
C ALA A 141 31.86 14.16 -44.58
N GLY A 142 31.37 14.63 -45.74
CA GLY A 142 31.02 13.74 -46.85
C GLY A 142 29.56 13.34 -47.05
N ALA A 143 28.71 14.29 -47.47
CA ALA A 143 27.43 13.99 -48.11
C ALA A 143 27.65 13.40 -49.53
N GLY A 144 27.12 12.20 -49.77
CA GLY A 144 26.98 11.66 -51.13
C GLY A 144 25.96 12.48 -51.91
N LYS A 145 26.33 12.93 -53.12
CA LYS A 145 25.43 13.63 -54.04
C LYS A 145 24.31 12.69 -54.51
N ILE A 146 23.07 13.05 -54.20
CA ILE A 146 21.88 12.51 -54.87
C ILE A 146 21.69 13.31 -56.15
N ASP A 147 21.66 12.61 -57.28
CA ASP A 147 21.36 13.18 -58.58
C ASP A 147 19.90 13.69 -58.61
N THR A 148 19.72 14.99 -58.85
CA THR A 148 18.43 15.69 -58.86
C THR A 148 17.93 16.01 -60.27
N THR A 149 18.58 15.47 -61.31
CA THR A 149 18.23 15.81 -62.71
C THR A 149 17.12 14.94 -63.31
N ALA A 150 16.68 13.88 -62.63
CA ALA A 150 15.50 13.12 -63.03
C ALA A 150 14.23 13.75 -62.44
N GLY A 151 13.46 14.42 -63.30
CA GLY A 151 12.13 14.94 -62.93
C GLY A 151 11.27 13.86 -62.27
N ARG A 152 10.60 14.22 -61.16
CA ARG A 152 9.81 13.29 -60.37
C ARG A 152 8.75 12.61 -61.25
N PRO A 153 8.63 11.27 -61.22
CA PRO A 153 7.67 10.56 -62.04
C PRO A 153 6.24 11.05 -61.79
N TRP A 154 5.45 11.20 -62.85
CA TRP A 154 4.08 11.73 -62.79
C TRP A 154 3.13 10.94 -61.87
N TRP A 155 3.40 9.66 -61.64
CA TRP A 155 2.67 8.81 -60.69
C TRP A 155 3.02 9.07 -59.21
N PHE A 156 4.06 9.84 -58.92
CA PHE A 156 4.51 10.17 -57.56
C PHE A 156 3.58 11.17 -56.87
N TYR A 157 2.98 12.12 -57.61
CA TYR A 157 2.10 13.15 -57.03
C TYR A 157 0.76 12.59 -56.52
N PRO A 158 0.04 11.71 -57.26
CA PRO A 158 -1.16 11.07 -56.74
C PRO A 158 -0.87 10.18 -55.53
N ALA A 159 0.24 9.43 -55.53
CA ALA A 159 0.64 8.55 -54.43
C ALA A 159 1.03 9.34 -53.16
N MET A 160 1.72 10.48 -53.30
CA MET A 160 1.99 11.37 -52.18
C MET A 160 0.71 11.98 -51.62
N LEU A 161 -0.24 12.39 -52.46
CA LEU A 161 -1.52 12.94 -52.00
C LEU A 161 -2.39 11.89 -51.30
N THR A 162 -2.44 10.65 -51.79
CA THR A 162 -3.22 9.56 -51.16
C THR A 162 -2.61 9.07 -49.85
N ILE A 163 -1.30 9.25 -49.62
CA ILE A 163 -0.67 8.93 -48.34
C ILE A 163 -0.72 10.13 -47.40
N ALA A 164 -0.39 11.33 -47.88
CA ALA A 164 -0.27 12.53 -47.06
C ALA A 164 -1.62 13.02 -46.54
N LEU A 165 -2.70 12.97 -47.33
CA LEU A 165 -4.01 13.44 -46.86
C LEU A 165 -4.56 12.63 -45.68
N PRO A 166 -4.68 11.28 -45.75
CA PRO A 166 -5.17 10.50 -44.61
C PRO A 166 -4.20 10.52 -43.43
N THR A 167 -2.87 10.53 -43.64
CA THR A 167 -1.94 10.69 -42.51
C THR A 167 -2.05 12.07 -41.87
N THR A 168 -2.24 13.14 -42.64
CA THR A 168 -2.44 14.49 -42.08
C THR A 168 -3.78 14.58 -41.35
N VAL A 169 -4.84 13.96 -41.85
CA VAL A 169 -6.15 13.90 -41.16
C VAL A 169 -6.06 13.07 -39.89
N VAL A 170 -5.38 11.93 -39.88
CA VAL A 170 -5.18 11.10 -38.68
C VAL A 170 -4.28 11.81 -37.66
N VAL A 171 -3.22 12.48 -38.11
CA VAL A 171 -2.34 13.27 -37.24
C VAL A 171 -3.07 14.49 -36.69
N LEU A 172 -3.89 15.18 -37.48
CA LEU A 172 -4.72 16.30 -37.00
C LEU A 172 -5.83 15.82 -36.06
N ALA A 173 -6.50 14.71 -36.36
CA ALA A 173 -7.53 14.14 -35.48
C ALA A 173 -6.94 13.59 -34.17
N GLY A 174 -5.72 13.03 -34.20
CA GLY A 174 -4.96 12.65 -33.01
C GLY A 174 -4.44 13.85 -32.22
N ALA A 175 -3.98 14.92 -32.88
CA ALA A 175 -3.50 16.15 -32.24
C ALA A 175 -4.64 17.03 -31.69
N LEU A 176 -5.85 16.92 -32.24
CA LEU A 176 -7.06 17.62 -31.77
C LEU A 176 -7.85 16.82 -30.71
N GLY A 177 -7.30 15.70 -30.22
CA GLY A 177 -7.90 14.91 -29.13
C GLY A 177 -9.16 14.11 -29.50
N GLY A 178 -9.66 14.21 -30.74
CA GLY A 178 -10.91 13.57 -31.16
C GLY A 178 -10.84 12.04 -31.37
N LEU A 179 -9.66 11.43 -31.22
CA LEU A 179 -9.43 10.00 -31.40
C LEU A 179 -8.65 9.35 -30.25
N GLN A 180 -8.38 10.06 -29.16
CA GLN A 180 -7.83 9.40 -27.97
C GLN A 180 -8.99 8.66 -27.29
N PRO A 181 -8.99 7.32 -27.24
CA PRO A 181 -9.97 6.60 -26.45
C PRO A 181 -9.86 7.09 -25.00
N ASP A 182 -11.00 7.19 -24.31
CA ASP A 182 -10.98 7.49 -22.88
C ASP A 182 -10.08 6.47 -22.18
N PRO A 183 -9.27 6.91 -21.20
CA PRO A 183 -8.41 5.99 -20.47
C PRO A 183 -9.24 4.90 -19.80
N ASP A 184 -8.72 3.67 -19.80
CA ASP A 184 -9.40 2.54 -19.18
C ASP A 184 -9.73 2.86 -17.70
N PRO A 185 -10.92 2.50 -17.20
CA PRO A 185 -11.29 2.76 -15.81
C PRO A 185 -10.31 2.10 -14.84
N LEU A 186 -10.04 2.77 -13.72
CA LEU A 186 -9.03 2.29 -12.78
C LEU A 186 -9.46 0.98 -12.09
N GLY A 187 -8.58 -0.02 -12.10
CA GLY A 187 -8.81 -1.34 -11.51
C GLY A 187 -7.53 -2.12 -11.25
N PRO A 188 -7.63 -3.41 -10.87
CA PRO A 188 -6.46 -4.21 -10.55
C PRO A 188 -5.58 -4.47 -11.77
N GLU A 189 -4.28 -4.23 -11.64
CA GLU A 189 -3.34 -4.37 -12.75
C GLU A 189 -2.72 -5.77 -12.82
N ALA A 190 -2.47 -6.28 -14.02
CA ALA A 190 -1.93 -7.63 -14.22
C ALA A 190 -0.50 -7.81 -13.67
N GLU A 191 0.29 -6.74 -13.61
CA GLU A 191 1.64 -6.71 -13.02
C GLU A 191 1.67 -6.17 -11.57
N GLY A 192 0.50 -5.86 -11.01
CA GLY A 192 0.37 -5.25 -9.69
C GLY A 192 0.88 -6.15 -8.55
N GLU A 193 1.37 -5.50 -7.50
CA GLU A 193 1.97 -6.17 -6.35
C GLU A 193 1.04 -7.20 -5.72
N ILE A 194 1.63 -8.36 -5.40
CA ILE A 194 0.95 -9.43 -4.67
C ILE A 194 0.91 -9.08 -3.17
N SER A 195 1.58 -8.04 -2.67
CA SER A 195 1.52 -7.59 -1.27
C SER A 195 0.79 -6.25 -1.14
N TYR A 196 0.00 -6.10 -0.06
CA TYR A 196 -0.41 -4.77 0.37
C TYR A 196 0.70 -4.20 1.24
N GLU A 197 1.40 -3.19 0.73
CA GLU A 197 2.32 -2.37 1.52
C GLU A 197 1.63 -1.04 1.86
N ARG A 198 1.97 -0.50 3.05
CA ARG A 198 1.54 0.86 3.40
C ARG A 198 2.27 1.80 2.45
N PHE A 199 1.52 2.58 1.68
CA PHE A 199 2.09 3.49 0.71
C PHE A 199 2.73 4.71 1.40
N THR A 200 3.79 5.20 0.80
CA THR A 200 4.54 6.39 1.18
C THR A 200 3.85 7.67 0.69
N PHE A 201 4.26 8.79 1.27
CA PHE A 201 3.86 10.12 0.79
C PHE A 201 4.18 10.31 -0.71
N THR A 202 5.35 9.85 -1.15
CA THR A 202 5.80 9.99 -2.53
C THR A 202 4.88 9.23 -3.50
N GLU A 203 4.54 7.99 -3.16
CA GLU A 203 3.67 7.13 -3.98
C GLU A 203 2.28 7.73 -4.16
N MET A 204 1.69 8.28 -3.10
CA MET A 204 0.40 8.95 -3.20
C MET A 204 0.43 10.19 -4.08
N ARG A 205 1.50 11.00 -3.99
CA ARG A 205 1.64 12.19 -4.84
C ARG A 205 1.84 11.83 -6.31
N SER A 206 2.46 10.68 -6.59
CA SER A 206 2.64 10.14 -7.93
C SER A 206 1.56 9.14 -8.35
N ALA A 207 0.46 9.02 -7.60
CA ALA A 207 -0.60 8.09 -7.93
C ALA A 207 -1.14 8.43 -9.32
N ASN A 208 -1.18 7.44 -10.22
CA ASN A 208 -1.80 7.64 -11.52
C ASN A 208 -3.31 7.76 -11.31
N LEU A 209 -3.86 8.95 -11.59
CA LEU A 209 -5.29 9.22 -11.52
C LEU A 209 -5.96 9.13 -12.90
N GLU A 210 -5.21 8.79 -13.94
CA GLU A 210 -5.76 8.53 -15.28
C GLU A 210 -6.78 7.38 -15.20
N GLY A 211 -7.95 7.56 -15.81
CA GLY A 211 -9.06 6.60 -15.72
C GLY A 211 -9.95 6.76 -14.47
N LEU A 212 -9.65 7.68 -13.56
CA LEU A 212 -10.57 8.08 -12.49
C LEU A 212 -11.50 9.19 -12.97
N ASN A 213 -12.81 8.92 -12.92
CA ASN A 213 -13.81 9.96 -13.10
C ASN A 213 -13.95 10.76 -11.78
N GLU A 214 -13.56 12.03 -11.81
CA GLU A 214 -13.68 12.94 -10.66
C GLU A 214 -15.12 13.05 -10.15
N GLN A 215 -16.12 12.96 -11.03
CA GLN A 215 -17.53 13.05 -10.65
C GLN A 215 -17.98 11.82 -9.84
N GLY A 216 -17.55 10.62 -10.23
CA GLY A 216 -17.85 9.41 -9.47
C GLY A 216 -17.22 9.46 -8.08
N LEU A 217 -15.94 9.81 -7.99
CA LEU A 217 -15.29 9.93 -6.68
C LEU A 217 -15.87 11.04 -5.80
N ALA A 218 -16.33 12.13 -6.39
CA ALA A 218 -17.05 13.18 -5.67
C ALA A 218 -18.35 12.62 -5.08
N GLN A 219 -19.16 11.89 -5.86
CA GLN A 219 -20.37 11.22 -5.36
C GLN A 219 -20.06 10.23 -4.22
N ALA A 220 -18.98 9.45 -4.34
CA ALA A 220 -18.56 8.50 -3.31
C ALA A 220 -18.17 9.22 -2.01
N PHE A 221 -17.35 10.27 -2.13
CA PHE A 221 -16.92 11.07 -0.99
C PHE A 221 -18.10 11.80 -0.34
N GLU A 222 -19.02 12.32 -1.15
CA GLU A 222 -20.26 12.91 -0.69
C GLU A 222 -21.07 11.90 0.13
N ALA A 223 -21.34 10.72 -0.42
CA ALA A 223 -22.17 9.69 0.22
C ALA A 223 -21.61 9.21 1.56
N TRP A 224 -20.30 8.96 1.65
CA TRP A 224 -19.69 8.31 2.81
C TRP A 224 -19.05 9.27 3.82
N VAL A 225 -18.80 10.52 3.43
CA VAL A 225 -18.18 11.53 4.29
C VAL A 225 -19.10 12.72 4.50
N MET A 226 -19.50 13.37 3.42
CA MET A 226 -20.13 14.69 3.52
C MET A 226 -21.58 14.62 3.95
N VAL A 227 -22.38 13.69 3.41
CA VAL A 227 -23.76 13.46 3.86
C VAL A 227 -23.82 13.10 5.35
N PRO A 228 -23.01 12.16 5.89
CA PRO A 228 -22.96 11.94 7.33
C PRO A 228 -22.51 13.17 8.12
N ASN A 229 -21.57 13.96 7.61
CA ASN A 229 -21.15 15.20 8.27
C ASN A 229 -22.27 16.26 8.28
N VAL A 230 -23.04 16.40 7.20
CA VAL A 230 -24.23 17.27 7.12
C VAL A 230 -25.26 16.80 8.15
N GLN A 231 -25.57 15.51 8.19
CA GLN A 231 -26.50 14.94 9.16
C GLN A 231 -26.04 15.14 10.62
N ALA A 232 -24.74 15.06 10.88
CA ALA A 232 -24.18 15.26 12.21
C ALA A 232 -24.19 16.72 12.65
N SER A 233 -23.81 17.63 11.75
CA SER A 233 -23.59 19.06 12.02
C SER A 233 -24.83 19.93 11.83
N GLY A 234 -25.78 19.50 10.99
CA GLY A 234 -26.88 20.33 10.49
C GLY A 234 -26.46 21.40 9.48
N ASP A 235 -25.23 21.34 8.94
CA ASP A 235 -24.70 22.34 8.00
C ASP A 235 -24.83 21.86 6.55
N GLU A 236 -25.90 22.27 5.88
CA GLU A 236 -26.18 21.93 4.47
C GLU A 236 -25.14 22.51 3.49
N SER A 237 -24.37 23.54 3.87
CA SER A 237 -23.34 24.09 2.99
C SER A 237 -22.25 23.08 2.65
N LEU A 238 -22.08 22.04 3.49
CA LEU A 238 -21.13 20.96 3.27
C LEU A 238 -21.51 20.03 2.10
N LEU A 239 -22.70 20.16 1.52
CA LEU A 239 -23.08 19.49 0.28
C LEU A 239 -22.43 20.14 -0.95
N ASP A 240 -22.00 21.40 -0.86
CA ASP A 240 -21.26 22.06 -1.94
C ASP A 240 -19.81 21.56 -1.98
N PRO A 241 -19.36 20.90 -3.07
CA PRO A 241 -17.98 20.43 -3.20
C PRO A 241 -16.91 21.51 -3.01
N GLN A 242 -17.22 22.79 -3.24
CA GLN A 242 -16.29 23.90 -3.01
C GLN A 242 -15.99 24.14 -1.53
N THR A 243 -16.82 23.62 -0.63
CA THR A 243 -16.67 23.75 0.82
C THR A 243 -15.94 22.57 1.45
N TRP A 244 -15.70 21.50 0.69
CA TRP A 244 -15.04 20.30 1.21
C TRP A 244 -13.60 20.60 1.60
N ASP A 245 -13.03 19.74 2.44
CA ASP A 245 -11.60 19.78 2.73
C ASP A 245 -10.83 19.28 1.49
N PRO A 246 -10.17 20.18 0.73
CA PRO A 246 -9.61 19.83 -0.58
C PRO A 246 -8.44 18.86 -0.44
N THR A 247 -7.65 19.04 0.62
CA THR A 247 -6.52 18.17 0.92
C THR A 247 -7.05 16.77 1.25
N PHE A 248 -8.03 16.66 2.16
CA PHE A 248 -8.59 15.36 2.52
C PHE A 248 -9.23 14.64 1.32
N TYR A 249 -9.99 15.35 0.49
CA TYR A 249 -10.57 14.79 -0.73
C TYR A 249 -9.49 14.27 -1.68
N GLN A 250 -8.46 15.08 -1.96
CA GLN A 250 -7.33 14.70 -2.81
C GLN A 250 -6.61 13.43 -2.29
N TRP A 251 -6.35 13.35 -0.98
CA TRP A 251 -5.70 12.18 -0.38
C TRP A 251 -6.59 10.93 -0.43
N THR A 252 -7.91 11.08 -0.25
CA THR A 252 -8.85 9.97 -0.41
C THR A 252 -8.85 9.47 -1.85
N THR A 253 -8.88 10.37 -2.84
CA THR A 253 -8.82 10.04 -4.27
C THR A 253 -7.54 9.28 -4.62
N ALA A 254 -6.37 9.76 -4.14
CA ALA A 254 -5.11 9.06 -4.34
C ALA A 254 -5.10 7.67 -3.68
N ALA A 255 -5.66 7.54 -2.47
CA ALA A 255 -5.77 6.26 -1.78
C ALA A 255 -6.72 5.27 -2.49
N VAL A 256 -7.82 5.75 -3.09
CA VAL A 256 -8.71 4.92 -3.93
C VAL A 256 -7.93 4.39 -5.14
N ALA A 257 -7.24 5.28 -5.85
CA ALA A 257 -6.40 4.92 -6.99
C ALA A 257 -5.38 3.83 -6.62
N TRP A 258 -4.75 3.98 -5.47
CA TRP A 258 -3.74 3.04 -4.99
C TRP A 258 -4.34 1.67 -4.64
N HIS A 259 -5.36 1.65 -3.78
CA HIS A 259 -5.94 0.40 -3.29
C HIS A 259 -6.58 -0.43 -4.42
N ALA A 260 -7.21 0.23 -5.39
CA ALA A 260 -7.90 -0.44 -6.47
C ALA A 260 -6.96 -1.21 -7.42
N ARG A 261 -5.67 -0.86 -7.48
CA ARG A 261 -4.66 -1.56 -8.32
C ARG A 261 -4.23 -2.91 -7.74
N ALA A 262 -4.39 -3.11 -6.43
CA ALA A 262 -3.81 -4.25 -5.73
C ALA A 262 -4.74 -5.48 -5.69
N TRP A 263 -4.37 -6.59 -6.35
CA TRP A 263 -5.14 -7.84 -6.30
C TRP A 263 -5.35 -8.37 -4.88
N ARG A 264 -4.38 -8.21 -3.97
CA ARG A 264 -4.53 -8.63 -2.58
C ARG A 264 -5.56 -7.82 -1.81
N PHE A 265 -5.80 -6.56 -2.17
CA PHE A 265 -6.85 -5.77 -1.56
C PHE A 265 -8.21 -6.40 -1.84
N TRP A 266 -8.50 -6.68 -3.12
CA TRP A 266 -9.72 -7.36 -3.53
C TRP A 266 -9.84 -8.78 -2.99
N GLY A 267 -8.75 -9.56 -2.99
CA GLY A 267 -8.72 -10.90 -2.39
C GLY A 267 -9.07 -10.91 -0.91
N ARG A 268 -8.69 -9.85 -0.19
CA ARG A 268 -9.05 -9.70 1.21
C ARG A 268 -10.53 -9.35 1.37
N LEU A 269 -11.10 -8.49 0.54
CA LEU A 269 -12.55 -8.25 0.54
C LEU A 269 -13.32 -9.53 0.24
N GLU A 270 -12.97 -10.26 -0.82
CA GLU A 270 -13.59 -11.55 -1.16
C GLU A 270 -13.53 -12.55 0.01
N SER A 271 -12.36 -12.71 0.64
CA SER A 271 -12.18 -13.69 1.72
C SER A 271 -12.77 -13.26 3.07
N ARG A 272 -13.22 -12.01 3.21
CA ARG A 272 -13.73 -11.43 4.46
C ARG A 272 -15.13 -10.85 4.33
N GLU A 273 -15.88 -11.23 3.29
CA GLU A 273 -17.24 -10.74 3.04
C GLU A 273 -18.12 -10.85 4.28
N LYS A 274 -18.12 -12.03 4.93
CA LYS A 274 -19.00 -12.29 6.07
C LYS A 274 -18.66 -11.40 7.27
N GLU A 275 -17.38 -11.27 7.61
CA GLU A 275 -16.94 -10.47 8.73
C GLU A 275 -17.15 -8.97 8.48
N TYR A 276 -16.89 -8.51 7.25
CA TYR A 276 -17.17 -7.14 6.83
C TYR A 276 -18.68 -6.84 6.91
N ARG A 277 -19.51 -7.77 6.43
CA ARG A 277 -20.97 -7.68 6.51
C ARG A 277 -21.46 -7.57 7.94
N THR A 278 -20.95 -8.42 8.84
CA THR A 278 -21.29 -8.35 10.26
C THR A 278 -20.96 -6.97 10.84
N VAL A 279 -19.78 -6.42 10.55
CA VAL A 279 -19.39 -5.08 11.02
C VAL A 279 -20.31 -3.99 10.48
N VAL A 280 -20.62 -3.99 9.18
CA VAL A 280 -21.53 -3.00 8.59
C VAL A 280 -22.92 -3.08 9.21
N THR A 281 -23.49 -4.27 9.35
CA THR A 281 -24.80 -4.45 10.00
C THR A 281 -24.80 -3.89 11.42
N MET A 282 -23.78 -4.21 12.23
CA MET A 282 -23.71 -3.70 13.61
C MET A 282 -23.54 -2.18 13.67
N LEU A 283 -22.81 -1.57 12.72
CA LEU A 283 -22.70 -0.10 12.61
C LEU A 283 -24.04 0.55 12.25
N GLN A 284 -24.76 -0.02 11.27
CA GLN A 284 -26.09 0.44 10.89
C GLN A 284 -27.09 0.36 12.06
N GLU A 285 -27.12 -0.78 12.77
CA GLU A 285 -27.96 -0.99 13.95
C GLU A 285 -27.65 0.01 15.08
N ALA A 286 -26.40 0.44 15.19
CA ALA A 286 -25.96 1.46 16.14
C ALA A 286 -26.17 2.92 15.65
N GLY A 287 -26.67 3.12 14.43
CA GLY A 287 -26.82 4.45 13.83
C GLY A 287 -25.48 5.15 13.55
N LEU A 288 -24.42 4.39 13.31
CA LEU A 288 -23.10 4.92 12.95
C LEU A 288 -22.85 4.81 11.44
N PRO A 289 -22.10 5.77 10.84
CA PRO A 289 -21.69 5.71 9.45
C PRO A 289 -20.94 4.42 9.09
N GLU A 290 -21.33 3.81 7.97
CA GLU A 290 -20.77 2.54 7.48
C GLU A 290 -19.30 2.66 7.08
N VAL A 291 -18.84 3.87 6.75
CA VAL A 291 -17.43 4.17 6.45
C VAL A 291 -16.47 3.74 7.56
N PHE A 292 -16.95 3.62 8.79
CA PHE A 292 -16.16 3.10 9.92
C PHE A 292 -15.82 1.61 9.77
N ALA A 293 -16.52 0.85 8.92
CA ALA A 293 -16.17 -0.53 8.57
C ALA A 293 -14.84 -0.65 7.80
N GLY A 294 -14.26 0.46 7.31
CA GLY A 294 -12.90 0.49 6.80
C GLY A 294 -11.82 0.35 7.90
N ILE A 295 -12.14 0.68 9.16
CA ILE A 295 -11.16 0.65 10.27
C ILE A 295 -10.57 -0.76 10.47
N PRO A 296 -11.36 -1.85 10.63
CA PRO A 296 -10.78 -3.18 10.84
C PRO A 296 -9.94 -3.68 9.65
N TYR A 297 -10.24 -3.19 8.44
CA TYR A 297 -9.43 -3.47 7.26
C TYR A 297 -8.05 -2.82 7.39
N GLN A 298 -8.00 -1.53 7.72
CA GLN A 298 -6.75 -0.79 7.92
C GLN A 298 -5.92 -1.36 9.07
N GLU A 299 -6.58 -1.80 10.15
CA GLU A 299 -5.95 -2.24 11.39
C GLU A 299 -5.41 -3.67 11.32
N SER A 300 -6.25 -4.62 10.91
CA SER A 300 -5.92 -6.06 10.94
C SER A 300 -6.07 -6.75 9.59
N GLY A 301 -6.56 -6.04 8.57
CA GLY A 301 -7.02 -6.67 7.36
C GLY A 301 -8.17 -7.65 7.62
N TYR A 302 -9.02 -7.34 8.60
CA TYR A 302 -10.04 -8.27 9.10
C TYR A 302 -9.44 -9.63 9.50
N THR A 303 -8.55 -9.62 10.49
CA THR A 303 -7.91 -10.85 11.00
C THR A 303 -7.96 -10.88 12.53
N SER A 304 -8.51 -11.95 13.11
CA SER A 304 -8.79 -12.07 14.55
C SER A 304 -7.56 -12.19 15.44
N ASP A 305 -6.44 -12.68 14.92
CA ASP A 305 -5.20 -12.91 15.66
C ASP A 305 -4.08 -11.93 15.28
N ALA A 306 -4.36 -10.95 14.43
CA ALA A 306 -3.40 -9.90 14.10
C ALA A 306 -2.95 -9.19 15.38
N GLN A 307 -1.63 -9.14 15.61
CA GLN A 307 -1.05 -8.53 16.81
C GLN A 307 0.02 -7.53 16.43
N SER A 308 -0.11 -6.28 16.90
CA SER A 308 0.90 -5.25 16.69
C SER A 308 2.02 -5.29 17.73
N VAL A 309 3.10 -4.54 17.46
CA VAL A 309 4.25 -4.40 18.36
C VAL A 309 3.90 -3.74 19.71
N VAL A 310 2.76 -3.07 19.82
CA VAL A 310 2.23 -2.49 21.07
C VAL A 310 1.13 -3.36 21.69
N CYS A 311 1.06 -4.65 21.33
CA CYS A 311 0.08 -5.61 21.80
C CYS A 311 -1.39 -5.22 21.56
N ALA A 312 -1.64 -4.34 20.59
CA ALA A 312 -2.97 -4.19 20.03
C ALA A 312 -3.32 -5.49 19.27
N LEU A 313 -4.53 -6.02 19.45
CA LEU A 313 -4.91 -7.37 18.99
C LEU A 313 -6.28 -7.38 18.32
N GLY A 314 -6.42 -8.27 17.34
CA GLY A 314 -7.69 -8.64 16.75
C GLY A 314 -8.20 -7.65 15.70
N TRP A 315 -9.47 -7.82 15.34
CA TRP A 315 -10.13 -7.13 14.22
C TRP A 315 -9.91 -5.62 14.25
N TRP A 316 -10.13 -5.04 15.43
CA TRP A 316 -10.07 -3.61 15.72
C TRP A 316 -8.77 -3.18 16.41
N GLN A 317 -7.75 -4.05 16.46
CA GLN A 317 -6.44 -3.75 17.06
C GLN A 317 -6.53 -3.08 18.45
N PHE A 318 -7.35 -3.65 19.34
CA PHE A 318 -7.50 -3.07 20.68
C PHE A 318 -6.26 -3.29 21.53
N MET A 319 -5.68 -2.21 22.06
CA MET A 319 -4.75 -2.31 23.19
C MET A 319 -5.49 -2.87 24.44
N PRO A 320 -4.80 -3.59 25.35
CA PRO A 320 -5.45 -4.24 26.48
C PRO A 320 -6.30 -3.29 27.36
N GLU A 321 -5.81 -2.09 27.68
CA GLU A 321 -6.54 -1.09 28.47
C GLU A 321 -7.74 -0.52 27.71
N VAL A 322 -7.61 -0.35 26.40
CA VAL A 322 -8.70 0.14 25.55
C VAL A 322 -9.80 -0.92 25.43
N ALA A 323 -9.44 -2.20 25.42
CA ALA A 323 -10.42 -3.29 25.47
C ALA A 323 -11.25 -3.21 26.76
N LEU A 324 -10.63 -2.97 27.92
CA LEU A 324 -11.36 -2.75 29.18
C LEU A 324 -12.24 -1.50 29.13
N ARG A 325 -11.79 -0.41 28.49
CA ARG A 325 -12.59 0.81 28.28
C ARG A 325 -13.86 0.51 27.48
N ALA A 326 -13.72 -0.36 26.48
CA ALA A 326 -14.78 -0.81 25.58
C ALA A 326 -15.61 -1.99 26.13
N GLY A 327 -15.51 -2.29 27.43
CA GLY A 327 -16.32 -3.32 28.08
C GLY A 327 -15.90 -4.77 27.83
N MET A 328 -14.83 -5.00 27.07
CA MET A 328 -14.26 -6.34 26.84
C MET A 328 -13.40 -6.80 28.02
N LYS A 329 -13.26 -8.12 28.15
CA LYS A 329 -12.40 -8.77 29.14
C LYS A 329 -11.08 -9.21 28.50
N VAL A 330 -9.99 -8.78 29.11
CA VAL A 330 -8.63 -9.25 28.86
C VAL A 330 -8.02 -9.58 30.22
N SER A 331 -7.65 -10.83 30.48
CA SER A 331 -7.13 -11.21 31.80
C SER A 331 -6.20 -12.41 31.76
N SER A 332 -5.30 -12.45 32.74
CA SER A 332 -4.37 -13.56 32.96
C SER A 332 -3.49 -13.81 31.73
N CYS A 333 -2.88 -12.74 31.22
CA CYS A 333 -1.98 -12.75 30.08
C CYS A 333 -0.59 -13.28 30.45
N ASN A 334 -0.10 -14.25 29.68
CA ASN A 334 1.27 -14.72 29.71
C ASN A 334 2.16 -13.73 28.97
N MET A 335 3.22 -13.26 29.63
CA MET A 335 4.21 -12.38 29.02
C MET A 335 5.54 -13.09 28.84
N ARG A 336 6.18 -12.90 27.69
CA ARG A 336 7.49 -13.46 27.37
C ARG A 336 8.52 -13.02 28.42
N GLY A 337 9.16 -13.98 29.06
CA GLY A 337 10.21 -13.74 30.05
C GLY A 337 9.71 -13.52 31.48
N THR A 338 8.40 -13.65 31.75
CA THR A 338 7.85 -13.62 33.11
C THR A 338 7.15 -14.93 33.45
N LYS A 339 7.14 -15.31 34.73
CA LYS A 339 6.32 -16.43 35.25
C LYS A 339 4.96 -15.97 35.80
N THR A 340 4.83 -14.68 36.09
CA THR A 340 3.59 -14.08 36.58
C THR A 340 2.68 -13.71 35.41
N LYS A 341 1.39 -13.98 35.58
CA LYS A 341 0.36 -13.52 34.65
C LYS A 341 0.06 -12.05 34.90
N TRP A 342 -0.19 -11.31 33.82
CA TRP A 342 -0.53 -9.90 33.86
C TRP A 342 -1.98 -9.69 33.43
N THR A 343 -2.65 -8.73 34.04
CA THR A 343 -4.01 -8.32 33.68
C THR A 343 -4.03 -6.79 33.59
N PRO A 344 -4.55 -6.19 32.50
CA PRO A 344 -4.74 -4.75 32.43
C PRO A 344 -5.63 -4.29 33.59
N LYS A 345 -5.31 -3.14 34.19
CA LYS A 345 -6.10 -2.55 35.30
C LYS A 345 -6.69 -1.19 34.94
N GLY A 346 -6.05 -0.46 34.02
CA GLY A 346 -6.47 0.86 33.58
C GLY A 346 -7.39 0.80 32.37
N LYS A 347 -8.19 1.85 32.19
CA LYS A 347 -8.98 2.11 30.96
C LYS A 347 -8.29 3.09 29.99
N ILE A 348 -7.19 3.70 30.43
CA ILE A 348 -6.37 4.60 29.63
C ILE A 348 -5.02 3.90 29.44
N PRO A 349 -4.54 3.75 28.19
CA PRO A 349 -3.17 3.31 27.93
C PRO A 349 -2.17 4.20 28.64
N VAL A 350 -1.10 3.60 29.20
CA VAL A 350 -0.06 4.39 29.85
C VAL A 350 0.58 5.38 28.87
N LYS A 351 0.86 6.60 29.35
CA LYS A 351 1.47 7.65 28.53
C LYS A 351 2.83 7.16 28.01
N GLY A 352 3.07 7.27 26.70
CA GLY A 352 4.28 6.72 26.08
C GLY A 352 4.31 5.19 26.12
N VAL A 353 3.29 4.54 25.56
CA VAL A 353 3.11 3.07 25.51
C VAL A 353 4.40 2.33 25.17
N LEU A 354 5.16 2.80 24.17
CA LEU A 354 6.42 2.19 23.73
C LEU A 354 7.52 2.14 24.80
N ARG A 355 7.42 2.97 25.84
CA ARG A 355 8.41 3.06 26.93
C ARG A 355 7.87 2.54 28.25
N ASN A 356 6.60 2.80 28.53
CA ASN A 356 6.03 2.64 29.86
C ASN A 356 5.07 1.45 29.99
N ALA A 357 4.61 0.86 28.89
CA ALA A 357 3.71 -0.28 28.95
C ALA A 357 4.46 -1.53 29.41
N PRO A 358 4.02 -2.23 30.47
CA PRO A 358 4.73 -3.38 31.02
C PRO A 358 4.75 -4.58 30.04
N TYR A 359 3.84 -4.57 29.07
CA TYR A 359 3.71 -5.59 28.04
C TYR A 359 4.43 -5.23 26.73
N VAL A 360 5.17 -4.12 26.66
CA VAL A 360 5.95 -3.74 25.48
C VAL A 360 7.44 -3.77 25.82
N LYS A 361 8.22 -4.49 25.02
CA LYS A 361 9.68 -4.47 25.10
C LYS A 361 10.22 -3.57 24.02
N ARG A 362 10.98 -2.56 24.44
CA ARG A 362 11.74 -1.67 23.56
C ARG A 362 13.22 -1.98 23.66
N SER A 363 13.86 -2.20 22.52
CA SER A 363 15.31 -2.18 22.33
C SER A 363 15.69 -0.99 21.43
N PRO A 364 16.99 -0.68 21.25
CA PRO A 364 17.40 0.43 20.40
C PRO A 364 16.84 0.36 18.97
N ASN A 365 16.72 -0.85 18.42
CA ASN A 365 16.37 -1.09 17.02
C ASN A 365 15.05 -1.85 16.85
N ASN A 366 14.32 -2.14 17.93
CA ASN A 366 13.10 -2.95 17.84
C ASN A 366 12.10 -2.61 18.95
N VAL A 367 10.81 -2.74 18.63
CA VAL A 367 9.71 -2.74 19.59
C VAL A 367 8.95 -4.03 19.39
N SER A 368 8.64 -4.74 20.46
CA SER A 368 7.89 -6.00 20.38
C SER A 368 6.88 -6.14 21.51
N CYS A 369 5.73 -6.74 21.17
CA CYS A 369 4.76 -7.18 22.16
C CYS A 369 5.32 -8.33 23.01
N LEU A 370 5.10 -8.26 24.32
CA LEU A 370 5.46 -9.34 25.25
C LEU A 370 4.30 -10.30 25.52
N ILE A 371 3.04 -9.91 25.31
CA ILE A 371 1.87 -10.78 25.51
C ILE A 371 1.87 -11.88 24.44
N THR A 372 1.97 -13.13 24.85
CA THR A 372 1.91 -14.29 23.95
C THR A 372 0.53 -14.94 23.91
N SER A 373 -0.22 -14.88 25.01
CA SER A 373 -1.57 -15.40 25.13
C SER A 373 -2.22 -14.87 26.42
N CYS A 374 -3.54 -14.94 26.52
CA CYS A 374 -4.28 -14.68 27.76
C CYS A 374 -5.32 -15.79 27.99
N ASP A 375 -5.66 -16.07 29.25
CA ASP A 375 -6.71 -17.06 29.56
C ASP A 375 -8.08 -16.57 29.05
N ILE A 376 -8.30 -15.25 29.06
CA ILE A 376 -9.46 -14.60 28.46
C ILE A 376 -8.96 -13.43 27.62
N ASP A 377 -9.28 -13.43 26.33
CA ASP A 377 -8.98 -12.33 25.42
C ASP A 377 -10.15 -12.12 24.44
N GLN A 378 -11.09 -11.26 24.80
CA GLN A 378 -12.28 -11.00 23.98
C GLN A 378 -12.01 -10.10 22.76
N ARG A 379 -10.78 -9.62 22.58
CA ARG A 379 -10.42 -8.77 21.42
C ARG A 379 -10.43 -9.53 20.10
N THR A 380 -10.32 -10.85 20.16
CA THR A 380 -10.32 -11.74 18.98
C THR A 380 -11.72 -12.15 18.54
N ASP A 381 -12.73 -11.93 19.39
CA ASP A 381 -14.14 -12.16 19.09
C ASP A 381 -14.70 -10.98 18.27
N LEU A 382 -15.23 -11.27 17.07
CA LEU A 382 -15.64 -10.23 16.13
C LEU A 382 -16.79 -9.39 16.68
N GLU A 383 -17.81 -10.02 17.25
CA GLU A 383 -19.02 -9.32 17.72
C GLU A 383 -18.70 -8.50 18.97
N LEU A 384 -17.96 -9.07 19.93
CA LEU A 384 -17.57 -8.35 21.14
C LEU A 384 -16.61 -7.18 20.84
N ALA A 385 -15.64 -7.39 19.94
CA ALA A 385 -14.73 -6.33 19.53
C ALA A 385 -15.48 -5.23 18.76
N THR A 386 -16.42 -5.59 17.90
CA THR A 386 -17.22 -4.61 17.13
C THR A 386 -18.17 -3.83 18.03
N ALA A 387 -18.84 -4.48 18.99
CA ALA A 387 -19.65 -3.79 19.99
C ALA A 387 -18.80 -2.82 20.83
N GLY A 388 -17.59 -3.23 21.22
CA GLY A 388 -16.64 -2.37 21.90
C GLY A 388 -16.18 -1.18 21.06
N ALA A 389 -15.94 -1.39 19.75
CA ALA A 389 -15.58 -0.33 18.82
C ALA A 389 -16.71 0.67 18.62
N ILE A 390 -17.95 0.19 18.44
CA ILE A 390 -19.16 1.02 18.37
C ILE A 390 -19.27 1.90 19.61
N GLN A 391 -19.03 1.35 20.81
CA GLN A 391 -19.06 2.13 22.04
C GLN A 391 -18.06 3.28 21.99
N LEU A 392 -16.80 3.03 21.60
CA LEU A 392 -15.76 4.07 21.57
C LEU A 392 -15.97 5.09 20.44
N LEU A 393 -16.34 4.64 19.24
CA LEU A 393 -16.62 5.53 18.10
C LEU A 393 -17.81 6.44 18.42
N SER A 394 -18.83 5.92 19.10
CA SER A 394 -19.99 6.70 19.57
C SER A 394 -19.60 7.84 20.51
N GLU A 395 -18.49 7.74 21.25
CA GLU A 395 -18.03 8.83 22.11
C GLU A 395 -17.60 10.05 21.28
N ALA A 396 -16.90 9.84 20.17
CA ALA A 396 -16.48 10.91 19.26
C ALA A 396 -17.64 11.37 18.36
N TRP A 397 -18.43 10.42 17.82
CA TRP A 397 -19.54 10.71 16.91
C TRP A 397 -20.66 11.53 17.57
N ASN A 398 -20.89 11.31 18.86
CA ASN A 398 -21.93 12.01 19.62
C ASN A 398 -21.40 13.25 20.37
N ASP A 399 -20.12 13.61 20.20
CA ASP A 399 -19.56 14.82 20.80
C ASP A 399 -20.08 16.07 20.09
N GLY A 400 -20.70 16.99 20.83
CA GLY A 400 -21.31 18.19 20.24
C GLY A 400 -20.33 19.12 19.51
N GLU A 401 -19.08 19.20 19.96
CA GLU A 401 -18.06 20.05 19.33
C GLU A 401 -17.54 19.41 18.04
N LEU A 402 -17.29 18.10 18.05
CA LEU A 402 -16.88 17.37 16.84
C LEU A 402 -18.02 17.27 15.81
N ARG A 403 -19.28 17.12 16.24
CA ARG A 403 -20.44 17.17 15.34
C ARG A 403 -20.57 18.54 14.67
N ALA A 404 -20.51 19.62 15.44
CA ALA A 404 -20.60 20.99 14.92
C ALA A 404 -19.41 21.40 14.04
N SER A 405 -18.31 20.62 14.07
CA SER A 405 -17.10 20.92 13.30
C SER A 405 -17.31 20.85 11.78
N GLY A 406 -18.25 20.03 11.31
CA GLY A 406 -18.35 19.64 9.90
C GLY A 406 -17.34 18.56 9.45
N ALA A 407 -16.55 18.03 10.38
CA ALA A 407 -15.55 16.98 10.17
C ALA A 407 -15.75 15.78 11.13
N ALA A 408 -17.00 15.46 11.46
CA ALA A 408 -17.35 14.44 12.45
C ALA A 408 -16.92 13.03 12.05
N VAL A 409 -17.07 12.66 10.77
CA VAL A 409 -16.61 11.38 10.21
C VAL A 409 -15.10 11.23 10.40
N GLN A 410 -14.34 12.24 9.97
CA GLN A 410 -12.89 12.27 10.06
C GLN A 410 -12.44 12.18 11.52
N ALA A 411 -12.97 13.05 12.38
CA ALA A 411 -12.62 13.08 13.79
C ALA A 411 -12.93 11.73 14.48
N THR A 412 -14.04 11.09 14.12
CA THR A 412 -14.43 9.78 14.67
C THR A 412 -13.46 8.68 14.22
N ILE A 413 -13.11 8.62 12.93
CA ILE A 413 -12.10 7.67 12.43
C ILE A 413 -10.75 7.89 13.13
N LEU A 414 -10.28 9.13 13.19
CA LEU A 414 -9.00 9.46 13.83
C LEU A 414 -9.00 9.13 15.33
N SER A 415 -10.16 9.13 15.98
CA SER A 415 -10.30 8.81 17.40
C SER A 415 -10.02 7.35 17.72
N HIS A 416 -10.18 6.45 16.74
CA HIS A 416 -9.78 5.06 16.89
C HIS A 416 -8.26 4.95 17.08
N ASN A 417 -7.49 5.66 16.25
CA ASN A 417 -6.03 5.64 16.29
C ASN A 417 -5.45 6.45 17.47
N ALA A 418 -5.91 7.69 17.67
CA ALA A 418 -5.34 8.61 18.64
C ALA A 418 -6.02 8.61 20.01
N GLY A 419 -7.23 8.03 20.11
CA GLY A 419 -8.14 8.21 21.24
C GLY A 419 -9.01 9.47 21.10
N TYR A 420 -10.25 9.43 21.59
CA TYR A 420 -11.18 10.56 21.59
C TYR A 420 -10.90 11.59 22.69
N ASP A 421 -11.11 11.20 23.96
CA ASP A 421 -10.88 11.99 25.16
C ASP A 421 -10.65 11.07 26.37
N ASP A 422 -9.68 11.40 27.21
CA ASP A 422 -9.36 10.65 28.43
C ASP A 422 -9.97 11.31 29.68
N ALA A 423 -10.50 12.53 29.59
CA ALA A 423 -10.98 13.27 30.75
C ALA A 423 -12.13 12.57 31.51
N ARG A 424 -12.89 11.70 30.82
CA ARG A 424 -13.97 10.89 31.41
C ARG A 424 -13.45 9.72 32.26
N TYR A 425 -12.20 9.31 32.08
CA TYR A 425 -11.62 8.10 32.71
C TYR A 425 -10.54 8.42 33.74
N SER A 426 -10.09 9.67 33.82
CA SER A 426 -9.16 10.10 34.85
C SER A 426 -9.34 11.58 35.20
N SER A 427 -9.44 11.86 36.50
CA SER A 427 -9.37 13.22 37.05
C SER A 427 -7.95 13.77 37.04
N ASN A 428 -6.93 12.92 36.93
CA ASN A 428 -5.52 13.31 36.91
C ASN A 428 -5.12 13.83 35.51
N PRO A 429 -4.79 15.13 35.37
CA PRO A 429 -4.41 15.68 34.07
C PRO A 429 -3.16 15.03 33.45
N ASN A 430 -2.30 14.43 34.27
CA ASN A 430 -1.06 13.79 33.81
C ASN A 430 -1.31 12.47 33.04
N GLU A 431 -2.44 11.82 33.30
CA GLU A 431 -2.87 10.60 32.60
C GLU A 431 -3.57 10.91 31.28
N ARG A 432 -4.03 12.15 31.10
CA ARG A 432 -4.74 12.58 29.88
C ARG A 432 -3.73 12.83 28.76
N ARG A 433 -4.02 12.29 27.58
CA ARG A 433 -3.20 12.49 26.39
C ARG A 433 -3.65 13.74 25.65
N PRO A 434 -2.79 14.76 25.47
CA PRO A 434 -3.16 15.93 24.68
C PRO A 434 -3.33 15.56 23.20
N THR A 435 -2.75 14.46 22.72
CA THR A 435 -2.84 14.02 21.33
C THR A 435 -4.17 13.39 20.96
N ASN A 436 -5.05 13.12 21.93
CA ASN A 436 -6.41 12.65 21.64
C ASN A 436 -7.17 13.70 20.81
N ILE A 437 -8.15 13.25 20.04
CA ILE A 437 -8.80 14.05 18.99
C ILE A 437 -9.52 15.28 19.54
N LEU A 438 -10.32 15.17 20.60
CA LEU A 438 -11.04 16.33 21.13
C LEU A 438 -10.09 17.41 21.66
N PRO A 439 -9.09 17.10 22.52
CA PRO A 439 -8.06 18.07 22.88
C PRO A 439 -7.23 18.61 21.70
N ALA A 440 -6.97 17.81 20.67
CA ALA A 440 -6.26 18.25 19.47
C ALA A 440 -7.08 19.26 18.67
N TYR A 441 -8.35 18.95 18.42
CA TYR A 441 -9.30 19.85 17.74
C TYR A 441 -9.40 21.21 18.42
N ARG A 442 -9.57 21.22 19.76
CA ARG A 442 -9.58 22.46 20.56
C ARG A 442 -8.30 23.29 20.41
N ARG A 443 -7.14 22.65 20.36
CA ARG A 443 -5.86 23.36 20.12
C ARG A 443 -5.77 23.92 18.72
N HIS A 444 -6.27 23.19 17.72
CA HIS A 444 -6.34 23.66 16.34
C HIS A 444 -7.19 24.92 16.23
N LEU A 445 -8.42 24.89 16.75
CA LEU A 445 -9.30 26.05 16.80
C LEU A 445 -8.66 27.24 17.49
N LYS A 446 -8.05 27.01 18.67
CA LYS A 446 -7.33 28.07 19.40
C LYS A 446 -6.16 28.66 18.60
N ARG A 447 -5.37 27.81 17.93
CA ARG A 447 -4.21 28.25 17.13
C ARG A 447 -4.66 29.03 15.88
N ALA A 448 -5.75 28.60 15.25
CA ALA A 448 -6.27 29.20 14.04
C ALA A 448 -7.19 30.41 14.29
N GLY A 449 -7.60 30.66 15.54
CA GLY A 449 -8.57 31.71 15.86
C GLY A 449 -9.98 31.40 15.35
N LEU A 450 -10.33 30.12 15.23
CA LEU A 450 -11.59 29.65 14.65
C LEU A 450 -12.55 29.15 15.74
N LYS A 451 -13.87 29.23 15.47
CA LYS A 451 -14.91 28.62 16.34
C LYS A 451 -15.27 27.19 15.93
N ARG A 452 -15.13 26.88 14.64
CA ARG A 452 -15.30 25.57 14.02
C ARG A 452 -14.41 25.52 12.77
N ASP A 453 -14.11 24.32 12.31
CA ASP A 453 -13.31 24.12 11.10
C ASP A 453 -13.62 22.76 10.46
N PRO A 454 -14.36 22.72 9.33
CA PRO A 454 -14.64 21.47 8.60
C PRO A 454 -13.39 20.92 7.90
N HIS A 455 -12.34 21.74 7.77
CA HIS A 455 -11.06 21.35 7.16
C HIS A 455 -10.01 20.92 8.19
N PHE A 456 -10.45 20.58 9.41
CA PHE A 456 -9.55 20.21 10.50
C PHE A 456 -8.56 19.12 10.11
N TYR A 457 -9.04 18.07 9.42
CA TYR A 457 -8.18 16.93 9.12
C TYR A 457 -7.11 17.28 8.09
N GLY A 458 -7.50 17.80 6.92
CA GLY A 458 -6.58 18.14 5.84
C GLY A 458 -5.59 19.24 6.19
N LYS A 459 -5.99 20.24 6.99
CA LYS A 459 -5.06 21.26 7.55
C LYS A 459 -4.02 20.67 8.50
N ASN A 460 -4.25 19.46 9.01
CA ASN A 460 -3.32 18.76 9.88
C ASN A 460 -2.55 17.64 9.18
N LEU A 461 -2.72 17.44 7.86
CA LEU A 461 -1.88 16.57 7.02
C LEU A 461 -0.57 17.27 6.67
N THR A 462 0.33 17.34 7.66
CA THR A 462 1.57 18.15 7.59
C THR A 462 2.85 17.33 7.64
N CYS A 463 2.77 16.07 8.06
CA CYS A 463 3.89 15.14 7.98
C CYS A 463 4.00 14.60 6.57
N LEU A 464 4.98 15.10 5.81
CA LEU A 464 5.25 14.70 4.44
C LEU A 464 6.63 14.02 4.37
N GLY A 465 6.75 12.88 3.69
CA GLY A 465 8.01 12.11 3.52
C GLY A 465 8.03 10.73 4.20
N ASP A 466 9.21 10.11 4.29
CA ASP A 466 9.38 8.73 4.78
C ASP A 466 9.20 8.58 6.31
N GLU A 467 9.23 9.69 7.06
CA GLU A 467 9.03 9.72 8.52
C GLU A 467 7.58 9.46 8.96
N VAL A 468 6.66 9.35 7.98
CA VAL A 468 5.22 9.19 8.18
C VAL A 468 4.85 7.91 8.94
N HIS A 469 5.69 6.86 8.87
CA HIS A 469 5.42 5.57 9.50
C HIS A 469 6.42 5.14 10.57
N ASP A 470 7.31 6.03 11.02
CA ASP A 470 8.22 5.69 12.11
C ASP A 470 7.46 5.59 13.45
N ILE A 471 7.21 4.35 13.89
CA ILE A 471 6.58 4.06 15.18
C ILE A 471 7.42 4.60 16.35
N MET A 472 8.73 4.80 16.16
CA MET A 472 9.59 5.39 17.19
C MET A 472 9.32 6.87 17.40
N GLN A 473 8.63 7.52 16.46
CA GLN A 473 8.28 8.93 16.45
C GLN A 473 6.80 9.20 16.72
N THR A 474 6.12 8.38 17.52
CA THR A 474 4.70 8.55 17.89
C THR A 474 4.29 9.92 18.47
N ASN A 475 5.24 10.77 18.89
CA ASN A 475 4.96 12.12 19.36
C ASN A 475 5.25 13.21 18.30
N ASN A 476 5.82 12.86 17.15
CA ASN A 476 6.05 13.80 16.07
C ASN A 476 4.68 14.23 15.51
N ARG A 477 4.48 15.54 15.37
CA ARG A 477 3.25 16.14 14.84
C ARG A 477 3.54 16.95 13.58
N CYS A 478 4.81 17.03 13.19
CA CYS A 478 5.30 17.96 12.18
C CYS A 478 4.80 19.36 12.50
N GLU A 479 4.05 20.01 11.60
CA GLU A 479 3.51 21.35 11.84
C GLU A 479 2.07 21.35 12.37
N GLY A 480 1.43 20.18 12.50
CA GLY A 480 0.04 20.00 12.91
C GLY A 480 -0.18 19.77 14.41
N VAL A 481 -1.43 19.46 14.78
CA VAL A 481 -1.83 19.08 16.15
C VAL A 481 -2.06 17.58 16.33
N LEU A 482 -2.16 16.83 15.23
CA LEU A 482 -2.31 15.37 15.18
C LEU A 482 -0.93 14.69 15.17
N ALA A 483 -0.83 13.51 15.79
CA ALA A 483 0.37 12.69 15.70
C ALA A 483 0.58 12.18 14.27
N ASN A 484 1.83 11.99 13.83
CA ASN A 484 2.19 11.57 12.48
C ASN A 484 1.42 10.33 12.00
N GLN A 485 1.31 9.30 12.84
CA GLN A 485 0.58 8.06 12.52
C GLN A 485 -0.93 8.28 12.37
N THR A 486 -1.48 9.30 13.05
CA THR A 486 -2.90 9.67 12.97
C THR A 486 -3.19 10.49 11.72
N GLN A 487 -2.23 11.30 11.27
CA GLN A 487 -2.41 12.13 10.07
C GLN A 487 -2.73 11.26 8.85
N HIS A 488 -2.08 10.12 8.67
CA HIS A 488 -2.23 9.32 7.43
C HIS A 488 -3.29 8.20 7.50
N TYR A 489 -4.25 8.36 8.42
CA TYR A 489 -5.13 7.28 8.83
C TYR A 489 -6.50 7.31 8.13
N ALA A 490 -7.22 8.44 8.16
CA ALA A 490 -8.63 8.46 7.81
C ALA A 490 -8.92 8.37 6.30
N TYR A 491 -8.12 9.00 5.44
CA TYR A 491 -8.36 8.94 3.99
C TYR A 491 -8.21 7.51 3.43
N SER A 492 -7.29 6.72 3.99
CA SER A 492 -7.11 5.31 3.64
C SER A 492 -8.36 4.51 4.00
N ILE A 493 -8.93 4.74 5.18
CA ILE A 493 -10.14 4.05 5.65
C ILE A 493 -11.35 4.38 4.77
N VAL A 494 -11.52 5.67 4.42
CA VAL A 494 -12.59 6.10 3.51
C VAL A 494 -12.41 5.43 2.14
N ALA A 495 -11.21 5.47 1.58
CA ALA A 495 -10.91 4.83 0.29
C ALA A 495 -11.20 3.32 0.29
N GLN A 496 -10.79 2.61 1.36
CA GLN A 496 -11.04 1.18 1.52
C GLN A 496 -12.53 0.87 1.58
N HIS A 497 -13.33 1.69 2.27
CA HIS A 497 -14.78 1.52 2.33
C HIS A 497 -15.46 1.81 0.99
N ILE A 498 -15.06 2.88 0.28
CA ILE A 498 -15.58 3.20 -1.07
C ILE A 498 -15.42 1.98 -1.99
N LEU A 499 -14.22 1.40 -2.02
CA LEU A 499 -13.94 0.23 -2.85
C LEU A 499 -14.65 -1.03 -2.37
N ALA A 500 -14.77 -1.23 -1.06
CA ALA A 500 -15.54 -2.34 -0.49
C ALA A 500 -17.02 -2.26 -0.87
N ALA A 501 -17.63 -1.08 -0.78
CA ALA A 501 -19.02 -0.86 -1.16
C ALA A 501 -19.26 -1.19 -2.64
N CYS A 502 -18.36 -0.75 -3.52
CA CYS A 502 -18.41 -1.12 -4.93
C CYS A 502 -18.23 -2.62 -5.17
N TYR A 503 -17.28 -3.24 -4.47
CA TYR A 503 -17.02 -4.67 -4.60
C TYR A 503 -18.22 -5.51 -4.19
N TYR A 504 -18.77 -5.26 -3.00
CA TYR A 504 -19.86 -6.05 -2.46
C TYR A 504 -21.19 -5.76 -3.16
N GLY A 505 -21.42 -4.49 -3.54
CA GLY A 505 -22.57 -4.13 -4.38
C GLY A 505 -22.56 -4.86 -5.73
N LYS A 506 -21.39 -5.02 -6.35
CA LYS A 506 -21.23 -5.73 -7.64
C LYS A 506 -21.34 -7.25 -7.48
N ASN A 507 -20.65 -7.83 -6.50
CA ASN A 507 -20.46 -9.28 -6.42
C ASN A 507 -21.48 -9.99 -5.54
N TYR A 508 -22.10 -9.29 -4.58
CA TYR A 508 -23.05 -9.86 -3.62
C TYR A 508 -24.37 -9.08 -3.52
N PRO A 509 -24.98 -8.61 -4.64
CA PRO A 509 -26.11 -7.66 -4.62
C PRO A 509 -27.40 -8.20 -3.97
N ARG A 510 -27.46 -9.50 -3.64
CA ARG A 510 -28.63 -10.16 -3.06
C ARG A 510 -28.47 -10.48 -1.58
N GLU A 511 -27.32 -10.19 -0.99
CA GLU A 511 -27.00 -10.62 0.36
C GLU A 511 -27.11 -9.47 1.36
N GLY A 512 -28.02 -9.62 2.34
CA GLY A 512 -28.12 -8.74 3.51
C GLY A 512 -28.08 -7.24 3.17
N VAL A 513 -27.13 -6.54 3.80
CA VAL A 513 -26.94 -5.08 3.67
C VAL A 513 -26.50 -4.65 2.27
N TRP A 514 -25.87 -5.52 1.48
CA TRP A 514 -25.36 -5.20 0.14
C TRP A 514 -26.45 -4.97 -0.89
N LYS A 515 -27.69 -5.40 -0.61
CA LYS A 515 -28.84 -5.10 -1.47
C LYS A 515 -29.00 -3.58 -1.68
N THR A 516 -28.70 -2.79 -0.65
CA THR A 516 -28.77 -1.32 -0.72
C THR A 516 -27.67 -0.72 -1.60
N TYR A 517 -26.58 -1.46 -1.86
CA TYR A 517 -25.48 -1.01 -2.70
C TYR A 517 -25.72 -1.24 -4.19
N THR A 518 -26.86 -1.82 -4.58
CA THR A 518 -27.18 -2.04 -6.00
C THR A 518 -27.30 -0.73 -6.78
N GLU A 519 -27.75 0.34 -6.12
CA GLU A 519 -27.90 1.67 -6.73
C GLU A 519 -26.56 2.35 -6.99
N ILE A 520 -25.53 2.10 -6.18
CA ILE A 520 -24.20 2.71 -6.36
C ILE A 520 -23.37 2.01 -7.45
N VAL A 521 -23.74 0.78 -7.86
CA VAL A 521 -23.06 0.00 -8.90
C VAL A 521 -23.78 -0.06 -10.25
N ALA A 522 -24.96 0.58 -10.35
CA ALA A 522 -25.77 0.62 -11.56
C ALA A 522 -26.03 2.08 -12.00
N GLY A 523 -26.40 2.27 -13.27
CA GLY A 523 -26.74 3.59 -13.81
C GLY A 523 -25.60 4.59 -13.69
N ASP A 524 -25.87 5.76 -13.10
CA ASP A 524 -24.90 6.83 -12.88
C ASP A 524 -24.19 6.72 -11.51
N GLY A 525 -24.28 5.57 -10.84
CA GLY A 525 -23.65 5.33 -9.55
C GLY A 525 -22.12 5.37 -9.63
N TYR A 526 -21.47 5.88 -8.59
CA TYR A 526 -20.03 6.15 -8.61
C TYR A 526 -19.14 4.93 -8.84
N CYS A 527 -19.60 3.72 -8.59
CA CYS A 527 -18.80 2.52 -8.82
C CYS A 527 -18.67 2.17 -10.31
N THR A 528 -19.49 2.76 -11.17
CA THR A 528 -19.40 2.55 -12.64
C THR A 528 -18.14 3.15 -13.25
N THR A 529 -17.48 4.05 -12.52
CA THR A 529 -16.25 4.72 -12.95
C THR A 529 -14.99 3.99 -12.49
N LEU A 530 -15.14 2.83 -11.84
CA LEU A 530 -14.05 2.00 -11.35
C LEU A 530 -14.15 0.61 -12.00
N GLN A 531 -13.03 0.06 -12.44
CA GLN A 531 -12.95 -1.33 -12.87
C GLN A 531 -12.88 -2.25 -11.64
N ILE A 532 -14.04 -2.49 -11.05
CA ILE A 532 -14.20 -3.42 -9.93
C ILE A 532 -14.08 -4.86 -10.44
N PRO A 533 -13.18 -5.71 -9.90
CA PRO A 533 -13.07 -7.09 -10.35
C PRO A 533 -14.28 -7.93 -9.89
N THR A 534 -14.59 -8.97 -10.64
CA THR A 534 -15.54 -10.00 -10.24
C THR A 534 -14.92 -10.94 -9.19
N ALA A 535 -15.74 -11.59 -8.37
CA ALA A 535 -15.30 -12.62 -7.43
C ALA A 535 -14.47 -13.71 -8.12
N ALA A 536 -14.89 -14.15 -9.31
CA ALA A 536 -14.16 -15.14 -10.10
C ALA A 536 -12.78 -14.65 -10.56
N GLU A 537 -12.66 -13.39 -10.98
CA GLU A 537 -11.37 -12.79 -11.33
C GLU A 537 -10.45 -12.66 -10.12
N VAL A 538 -10.99 -12.26 -8.96
CA VAL A 538 -10.24 -12.19 -7.71
C VAL A 538 -9.70 -13.57 -7.35
N GLN A 539 -10.56 -14.60 -7.27
CA GLN A 539 -10.16 -15.98 -6.95
C GLN A 539 -9.09 -16.52 -7.91
N LYS A 540 -9.21 -16.21 -9.21
CA LYS A 540 -8.23 -16.58 -10.22
C LYS A 540 -6.87 -15.92 -9.99
N ASN A 541 -6.84 -14.63 -9.69
CA ASN A 541 -5.60 -13.84 -9.63
C ASN A 541 -4.92 -13.85 -8.26
N THR A 542 -5.66 -14.04 -7.17
CA THR A 542 -5.08 -14.18 -5.82
C THR A 542 -4.70 -15.63 -5.49
N GLY A 543 -5.09 -16.56 -6.37
CA GLY A 543 -4.93 -17.99 -6.19
C GLY A 543 -5.95 -18.54 -5.19
N ASN A 544 -6.34 -19.79 -5.39
CA ASN A 544 -7.22 -20.56 -4.50
C ASN A 544 -6.49 -20.92 -3.19
N ARG A 545 -5.96 -19.92 -2.47
CA ARG A 545 -5.46 -20.03 -1.09
C ARG A 545 -6.64 -19.89 -0.13
N GLY A 546 -7.72 -20.62 -0.41
CA GLY A 546 -8.80 -20.83 0.55
C GLY A 546 -8.19 -21.21 1.90
N GLY A 547 -8.64 -20.53 2.95
CA GLY A 547 -8.07 -20.55 4.29
C GLY A 547 -7.55 -21.93 4.72
N GLY A 548 -6.24 -22.09 4.70
CA GLY A 548 -5.55 -23.09 5.49
C GLY A 548 -5.20 -22.43 6.83
N ARG A 549 -5.81 -22.98 7.88
CA ARG A 549 -5.71 -22.60 9.30
C ARG A 549 -4.34 -22.17 9.78
#